data_AF-A0A0W0SQZ9-F1
#
_entry.id   AF-A0A0W0SQZ9-F1
#
_cell.length_a   1.000
_cell.length_b   1.000
_cell.length_c   1.000
_cell.angle_alpha   90.00
_cell.angle_beta   90.00
_cell.angle_gamma   90.00
#
_symmetry.space_group_name_H-M   'P 1'
#
loop_
_entity.id
_entity.type
_entity.pdbx_description
1 polymer ?
#
loop_
_entity_poly.entity_id
_entity_poly.type
_entity_poly.pdbx_seq_one_letter_code
_entity_poly.pdbx_strand_id
1 'polypeptide(L)'
;MKKSVLFNFIKKDQLNLPEDIQLKSDREDRPYCLVQLPLEDIILKSQQDFYSLQEHHISIYEEMSESESVISQYHYTAIFKNGNGEKCKLHVYYDSSDRVTGRPSFAIQRDSEWEKISTPDLEAEFEKLAREKCIPFISFTKEKLAHHLAELEEQYTQQEMAAARLSREPSKLAKYREALLTLEDSLNALIPLCKHDKYKNVLKLIRKIRSTVEEELSTPLAKPAMPSVKAVNTEPSTNSEPDVVSAKSKKKKKKAKGHAGEFNRQVNELNMGYKPLAAMKFEEISPKDIDALLALHEKSSMIFLELDDKKGLSITVLNNLRIIEDKVEKLGGKMLEALLASKRFDEAKRLIPFHLKLHKEKLIEQSLTESNFELLSFLVDYCGVELSQPVTVNDKKYISIIEFAAANGNENGLFLLGVLGSFLEKEFSPKGDVNEWSESFKNVNNMVASLPSEQAAFIQFGKELGKIFVAENPELLPEIHKAMGLPRRQRSNHSHRHATNRHGFHHHPVTPHSSRPAVSDTSTPLNIDKELENLGECLVM
;
A
#
# COMPACT_ATOMS: atom_id res chain seq x y z
N MET A 1 7.69 13.66 -1.16
CA MET A 1 6.39 13.73 -1.87
C MET A 1 6.33 12.59 -2.86
N LYS A 2 5.19 11.91 -2.95
CA LYS A 2 5.00 10.73 -3.78
C LYS A 2 4.29 11.15 -5.06
N LYS A 3 4.82 10.75 -6.22
CA LYS A 3 4.19 11.08 -7.51
C LYS A 3 2.92 10.26 -7.71
N SER A 4 1.89 10.92 -8.21
CA SER A 4 0.62 10.31 -8.57
C SER A 4 0.72 9.52 -9.87
N VAL A 5 0.58 8.21 -9.74
CA VAL A 5 0.51 7.29 -10.90
C VAL A 5 -0.66 7.66 -11.80
N LEU A 6 -1.81 8.01 -11.21
CA LEU A 6 -3.02 8.38 -11.95
C LEU A 6 -2.80 9.66 -12.77
N PHE A 7 -2.16 10.68 -12.19
CA PHE A 7 -1.80 11.90 -12.91
C PHE A 7 -0.86 11.60 -14.09
N ASN A 8 0.21 10.83 -13.85
CA ASN A 8 1.16 10.47 -14.90
C ASN A 8 0.50 9.70 -16.05
N PHE A 9 -0.44 8.80 -15.72
CA PHE A 9 -1.22 8.07 -16.71
C PHE A 9 -2.08 8.99 -17.56
N ILE A 10 -2.91 9.83 -16.91
CA ILE A 10 -3.79 10.78 -17.61
C ILE A 10 -3.00 11.74 -18.48
N LYS A 11 -1.88 12.28 -17.98
CA LYS A 11 -0.99 13.19 -18.73
C LYS A 11 -0.40 12.54 -19.98
N LYS A 12 -0.13 11.23 -19.95
CA LYS A 12 0.50 10.50 -21.05
C LYS A 12 -0.52 9.98 -22.07
N ASP A 13 -1.70 9.55 -21.61
CA ASP A 13 -2.72 8.86 -22.40
C ASP A 13 -3.96 9.72 -22.69
N GLN A 14 -3.79 11.05 -22.78
CA GLN A 14 -4.86 12.02 -23.04
C GLN A 14 -5.72 11.74 -24.28
N LEU A 15 -5.31 10.79 -25.14
CA LEU A 15 -5.93 10.52 -26.43
C LEU A 15 -7.20 9.64 -26.34
N ASN A 16 -7.51 9.02 -25.19
CA ASN A 16 -8.61 8.04 -25.10
C ASN A 16 -9.55 8.20 -23.89
N LEU A 17 -9.53 9.34 -23.19
CA LEU A 17 -10.45 9.57 -22.06
C LEU A 17 -11.73 10.28 -22.52
N PRO A 18 -12.92 9.94 -21.99
CA PRO A 18 -14.20 10.47 -22.45
C PRO A 18 -14.40 11.98 -22.19
N GLU A 19 -13.74 12.52 -21.17
CA GLU A 19 -13.94 13.87 -20.65
C GLU A 19 -12.90 14.87 -21.15
N ASP A 20 -13.23 16.17 -21.07
CA ASP A 20 -12.27 17.26 -21.34
C ASP A 20 -11.29 17.38 -20.18
N ILE A 21 -10.02 17.11 -20.47
CA ILE A 21 -8.93 17.09 -19.49
C ILE A 21 -7.94 18.20 -19.80
N GLN A 22 -7.80 19.12 -18.85
CA GLN A 22 -6.92 20.28 -18.95
C GLN A 22 -5.79 20.16 -17.93
N LEU A 23 -4.54 20.39 -18.35
CA LEU A 23 -3.43 20.53 -17.41
C LEU A 23 -3.41 21.96 -16.86
N LYS A 24 -3.47 22.11 -15.53
CA LYS A 24 -3.46 23.39 -14.82
C LYS A 24 -2.43 23.40 -13.70
N SER A 25 -2.18 24.58 -13.15
CA SER A 25 -1.37 24.77 -11.94
C SER A 25 -2.24 25.41 -10.85
N ASP A 26 -2.03 25.00 -9.60
CA ASP A 26 -2.69 25.63 -8.45
C ASP A 26 -2.00 26.96 -8.07
N ARG A 27 -2.38 27.53 -6.91
CA ARG A 27 -1.80 28.80 -6.42
C ARG A 27 -0.33 28.70 -6.03
N GLU A 28 0.18 27.49 -5.81
CA GLU A 28 1.58 27.19 -5.48
C GLU A 28 2.36 26.72 -6.72
N ASP A 29 1.79 26.88 -7.91
CA ASP A 29 2.32 26.39 -9.19
C ASP A 29 2.49 24.86 -9.24
N ARG A 30 1.70 24.12 -8.44
CA ARG A 30 1.70 22.66 -8.48
C ARG A 30 0.78 22.17 -9.61
N PRO A 31 1.28 21.31 -10.50
CA PRO A 31 0.52 20.83 -11.64
C PRO A 31 -0.56 19.82 -11.23
N TYR A 32 -1.72 19.92 -11.89
CA TYR A 32 -2.84 19.01 -11.73
C TYR A 32 -3.64 18.86 -13.02
N CYS A 33 -4.27 17.70 -13.22
CA CYS A 33 -5.24 17.47 -14.27
C CYS A 33 -6.62 17.91 -13.78
N LEU A 34 -7.25 18.84 -14.49
CA LEU A 34 -8.64 19.22 -14.30
C LEU A 34 -9.50 18.45 -15.31
N VAL A 35 -10.39 17.61 -14.81
CA VAL A 35 -11.35 16.83 -15.59
C VAL A 35 -12.71 17.50 -15.47
N GLN A 36 -13.14 18.16 -16.55
CA GLN A 36 -14.43 18.84 -16.57
C GLN A 36 -15.54 17.81 -16.71
N LEU A 37 -16.47 17.78 -15.75
CA LEU A 37 -17.56 16.82 -15.74
C LEU A 37 -18.79 17.38 -16.48
N PRO A 38 -19.65 16.51 -17.07
CA PRO A 38 -20.87 16.94 -17.76
C PRO A 38 -21.85 17.63 -16.81
N LEU A 39 -22.30 18.83 -17.20
CA LEU A 39 -23.26 19.57 -16.39
C LEU A 39 -24.64 18.88 -16.39
N GLU A 40 -25.22 18.76 -15.20
CA GLU A 40 -26.55 18.20 -14.98
C GLU A 40 -27.39 19.14 -14.11
N ASP A 41 -28.72 19.05 -14.25
CA ASP A 41 -29.69 19.84 -13.48
C ASP A 41 -29.82 19.31 -12.04
N ILE A 42 -28.80 19.53 -11.23
CA ILE A 42 -28.74 19.08 -9.84
C ILE A 42 -29.10 20.23 -8.92
N ILE A 43 -30.08 20.00 -8.04
CA ILE A 43 -30.52 20.96 -7.02
C ILE A 43 -30.47 20.26 -5.66
N LEU A 44 -29.67 20.79 -4.75
CA LEU A 44 -29.62 20.37 -3.35
C LEU A 44 -30.47 21.30 -2.50
N LYS A 45 -31.25 20.77 -1.56
CA LYS A 45 -32.15 21.55 -0.71
C LYS A 45 -31.73 21.37 0.74
N SER A 46 -31.27 22.46 1.35
CA SER A 46 -31.10 22.53 2.81
C SER A 46 -32.41 22.97 3.45
N GLN A 47 -32.43 23.00 4.78
CA GLN A 47 -33.54 23.60 5.54
C GLN A 47 -33.71 25.11 5.27
N GLN A 48 -32.66 25.81 4.85
CA GLN A 48 -32.60 27.27 4.79
C GLN A 48 -32.59 27.83 3.35
N ASP A 49 -32.07 27.05 2.40
CA ASP A 49 -31.80 27.49 1.03
C ASP A 49 -31.77 26.30 0.04
N PHE A 50 -31.75 26.60 -1.26
CA PHE A 50 -31.50 25.64 -2.33
C PHE A 50 -30.25 26.01 -3.13
N TYR A 51 -29.53 25.00 -3.60
CA TYR A 51 -28.25 25.15 -4.30
C TYR A 51 -28.33 24.46 -5.66
N SER A 52 -28.34 25.23 -6.74
CA SER A 52 -28.35 24.72 -8.11
C SER A 52 -26.93 24.61 -8.66
N LEU A 53 -26.54 23.42 -9.12
CA LEU A 53 -25.21 23.16 -9.68
C LEU A 53 -24.99 23.99 -10.96
N GLN A 54 -23.82 24.62 -11.08
CA GLN A 54 -23.44 25.46 -12.23
C GLN A 54 -22.24 24.89 -12.99
N GLU A 55 -21.27 24.33 -12.27
CA GLU A 55 -20.11 23.64 -12.83
C GLU A 55 -19.56 22.66 -11.80
N HIS A 56 -18.90 21.61 -12.27
CA HIS A 56 -18.13 20.72 -11.41
C HIS A 56 -17.01 20.03 -12.18
N HIS A 57 -15.97 19.63 -11.46
CA HIS A 57 -14.80 19.00 -12.04
C HIS A 57 -14.08 18.12 -11.01
N ILE A 58 -13.18 17.29 -11.51
CA ILE A 58 -12.23 16.52 -10.69
C ILE A 58 -10.84 17.12 -10.89
N SER A 59 -10.12 17.34 -9.80
CA SER A 59 -8.73 17.78 -9.82
C SER A 59 -7.84 16.65 -9.32
N ILE A 60 -6.87 16.22 -10.14
CA ILE A 60 -5.94 15.12 -9.84
C ILE A 60 -4.52 15.68 -9.83
N TYR A 61 -3.85 15.67 -8.67
CA TYR A 61 -2.54 16.32 -8.49
C TYR A 61 -1.36 15.44 -8.90
N GLU A 62 -0.26 16.06 -9.37
CA GLU A 62 0.99 15.34 -9.65
C GLU A 62 1.63 14.78 -8.37
N GLU A 63 1.58 15.53 -7.28
CA GLU A 63 2.25 15.20 -6.02
C GLU A 63 1.22 15.00 -4.91
N MET A 64 1.41 13.93 -4.12
CA MET A 64 0.63 13.64 -2.93
C MET A 64 1.46 13.87 -1.67
N SER A 65 0.81 14.41 -0.64
CA SER A 65 1.34 14.48 0.72
C SER A 65 0.41 13.70 1.65
N GLU A 66 0.84 12.51 2.07
CA GLU A 66 0.06 11.67 2.99
C GLU A 66 -0.05 12.31 4.40
N SER A 67 0.82 13.27 4.74
CA SER A 67 0.80 13.98 6.04
C SER A 67 -0.16 15.16 6.10
N GLU A 68 -0.71 15.61 4.96
CA GLU A 68 -1.67 16.71 4.89
C GLU A 68 -2.96 16.17 4.29
N SER A 69 -4.03 16.07 5.10
CA SER A 69 -5.34 15.58 4.64
C SER A 69 -5.89 16.37 3.43
N VAL A 70 -5.37 17.58 3.20
CA VAL A 70 -5.71 18.46 2.08
C VAL A 70 -5.05 18.04 0.76
N ILE A 71 -3.95 17.27 0.79
CA ILE A 71 -3.22 16.79 -0.40
C ILE A 71 -3.57 15.32 -0.69
N SER A 72 -4.87 15.10 -0.75
CA SER A 72 -5.55 13.90 -1.25
C SER A 72 -5.12 13.59 -2.71
N GLN A 73 -5.26 12.34 -3.18
CA GLN A 73 -4.86 11.97 -4.55
C GLN A 73 -5.62 12.78 -5.61
N TYR A 74 -6.89 13.03 -5.34
CA TYR A 74 -7.77 13.84 -6.16
C TYR A 74 -8.91 14.42 -5.32
N HIS A 75 -9.56 15.47 -5.81
CA HIS A 75 -10.75 16.02 -5.17
C HIS A 75 -11.81 16.41 -6.18
N TYR A 76 -13.06 16.33 -5.75
CA TYR A 76 -14.21 16.88 -6.44
C TYR A 76 -14.39 18.35 -6.09
N THR A 77 -14.66 19.17 -7.09
CA THR A 77 -15.09 20.56 -6.89
C THR A 77 -16.42 20.78 -7.60
N ALA A 78 -17.37 21.41 -6.92
CA ALA A 78 -18.62 21.85 -7.52
C ALA A 78 -18.93 23.30 -7.15
N ILE A 79 -19.36 24.09 -8.13
CA ILE A 79 -19.87 25.45 -7.91
C ILE A 79 -21.39 25.41 -8.05
N PHE A 80 -22.05 25.94 -7.03
CA PHE A 80 -23.48 26.10 -6.96
C PHE A 80 -23.87 27.58 -6.98
N LYS A 81 -25.13 27.82 -7.30
CA LYS A 81 -25.80 29.09 -7.10
C LYS A 81 -26.91 28.90 -6.07
N ASN A 82 -26.91 29.69 -5.01
CA ASN A 82 -27.94 29.60 -3.97
C ASN A 82 -29.24 30.35 -4.37
N GLY A 83 -30.26 30.36 -3.51
CA GLY A 83 -31.53 31.04 -3.77
C GLY A 83 -31.42 32.56 -3.94
N ASN A 84 -30.39 33.17 -3.34
CA ASN A 84 -30.07 34.60 -3.50
C ASN A 84 -29.23 34.89 -4.75
N GLY A 85 -28.80 33.85 -5.46
CA GLY A 85 -27.96 33.96 -6.64
C GLY A 85 -26.45 34.05 -6.37
N GLU A 86 -26.02 33.85 -5.13
CA GLU A 86 -24.63 33.86 -4.70
C GLU A 86 -23.93 32.55 -5.08
N LYS A 87 -22.64 32.63 -5.41
CA LYS A 87 -21.84 31.46 -5.77
C LYS A 87 -21.35 30.75 -4.52
N CYS A 88 -21.59 29.45 -4.45
CA CYS A 88 -21.09 28.55 -3.41
C CYS A 88 -20.14 27.52 -4.03
N LYS A 89 -19.12 27.09 -3.32
CA LYS A 89 -18.12 26.13 -3.75
C LYS A 89 -18.03 24.99 -2.76
N LEU A 90 -18.15 23.78 -3.27
CA LEU A 90 -17.95 22.54 -2.56
C LEU A 90 -16.61 21.92 -2.96
N HIS A 91 -15.86 21.44 -1.98
CA HIS A 91 -14.72 20.55 -2.16
C HIS A 91 -14.90 19.26 -1.37
N VAL A 92 -14.65 18.12 -2.01
CA VAL A 92 -14.63 16.79 -1.36
C VAL A 92 -13.36 16.06 -1.79
N TYR A 93 -12.52 15.71 -0.82
CA TYR A 93 -11.16 15.18 -1.03
C TYR A 93 -11.15 13.65 -0.89
N TYR A 94 -10.34 12.95 -1.68
CA TYR A 94 -10.27 11.48 -1.70
C TYR A 94 -8.86 10.91 -1.53
N ASP A 95 -8.71 9.89 -0.70
CA ASP A 95 -7.47 9.14 -0.58
C ASP A 95 -7.23 8.21 -1.79
N SER A 96 -6.14 7.43 -1.75
CA SER A 96 -5.82 6.51 -2.84
C SER A 96 -6.78 5.32 -2.98
N SER A 97 -7.59 5.08 -1.95
CA SER A 97 -8.57 4.01 -1.84
C SER A 97 -10.01 4.51 -2.09
N ASP A 98 -10.14 5.70 -2.68
CA ASP A 98 -11.40 6.37 -3.02
C ASP A 98 -12.31 6.63 -1.80
N ARG A 99 -11.70 6.77 -0.61
CA ARG A 99 -12.38 7.18 0.62
C ARG A 99 -12.32 8.69 0.77
N VAL A 100 -13.42 9.27 1.23
CA VAL A 100 -13.49 10.70 1.52
C VAL A 100 -12.55 10.99 2.70
N THR A 101 -11.71 12.01 2.53
CA THR A 101 -10.73 12.45 3.54
C THR A 101 -11.22 13.74 4.19
N GLY A 102 -11.70 13.64 5.43
CA GLY A 102 -12.28 14.75 6.17
C GLY A 102 -13.71 15.12 5.72
N ARG A 103 -14.26 16.18 6.30
CA ARG A 103 -15.62 16.65 5.97
C ARG A 103 -15.64 17.44 4.66
N PRO A 104 -16.74 17.38 3.89
CA PRO A 104 -16.95 18.28 2.75
C PRO A 104 -16.77 19.75 3.13
N SER A 105 -15.97 20.48 2.34
CA SER A 105 -15.75 21.92 2.57
C SER A 105 -16.66 22.73 1.67
N PHE A 106 -17.70 23.34 2.25
CA PHE A 106 -18.63 24.21 1.54
C PHE A 106 -18.39 25.69 1.91
N ALA A 107 -18.28 26.56 0.90
CA ALA A 107 -17.97 27.97 1.08
C ALA A 107 -18.77 28.88 0.15
N ILE A 108 -19.12 30.07 0.59
CA ILE A 108 -19.78 31.10 -0.20
C ILE A 108 -18.78 32.17 -0.65
N GLN A 109 -18.96 32.73 -1.85
CA GLN A 109 -18.11 33.79 -2.35
C GLN A 109 -18.58 35.15 -1.81
N ARG A 110 -17.74 35.84 -1.04
CA ARG A 110 -17.95 37.22 -0.57
C ARG A 110 -16.72 38.06 -0.86
N ASP A 111 -16.89 39.22 -1.48
CA ASP A 111 -15.81 40.17 -1.77
C ASP A 111 -14.56 39.54 -2.44
N SER A 112 -14.78 38.52 -3.28
CA SER A 112 -13.76 37.70 -3.96
C SER A 112 -13.05 36.63 -3.11
N GLU A 113 -13.36 36.54 -1.82
CA GLU A 113 -12.91 35.49 -0.92
C GLU A 113 -13.96 34.37 -0.77
N TRP A 114 -13.50 33.19 -0.34
CA TRP A 114 -14.37 32.04 -0.08
C TRP A 114 -14.49 31.85 1.43
N GLU A 115 -15.67 32.15 1.97
CA GLU A 115 -15.97 31.98 3.40
C GLU A 115 -16.69 30.66 3.63
N LYS A 116 -16.18 29.83 4.54
CA LYS A 116 -16.83 28.54 4.87
C LYS A 116 -18.21 28.76 5.47
N ILE A 117 -19.18 27.97 5.01
CA ILE A 117 -20.54 27.94 5.53
C ILE A 117 -20.86 26.55 6.08
N SER A 118 -21.59 26.51 7.19
CA SER A 118 -21.98 25.27 7.85
C SER A 118 -23.35 24.84 7.36
N THR A 119 -23.41 23.72 6.64
CA THR A 119 -24.66 23.09 6.17
C THR A 119 -24.63 21.60 6.53
N PRO A 120 -24.72 21.26 7.84
CA PRO A 120 -24.58 19.89 8.31
C PRO A 120 -25.66 18.96 7.75
N ASP A 121 -26.82 19.52 7.40
CA ASP A 121 -27.94 18.83 6.78
C ASP A 121 -27.71 18.43 5.32
N LEU A 122 -26.62 18.89 4.69
CA LEU A 122 -26.25 18.56 3.31
C LEU A 122 -24.95 17.75 3.20
N GLU A 123 -24.26 17.47 4.31
CA GLU A 123 -22.94 16.80 4.27
C GLU A 123 -23.03 15.43 3.56
N ALA A 124 -24.05 14.63 3.89
CA ALA A 124 -24.27 13.32 3.28
C ALA A 124 -24.60 13.44 1.78
N GLU A 125 -25.43 14.41 1.39
CA GLU A 125 -25.78 14.68 0.00
C GLU A 125 -24.57 15.17 -0.81
N PHE A 126 -23.69 15.98 -0.21
CA PHE A 126 -22.45 16.43 -0.84
C PHE A 126 -21.50 15.26 -1.10
N GLU A 127 -21.31 14.39 -0.12
CA GLU A 127 -20.50 13.18 -0.31
C GLU A 127 -21.10 12.26 -1.37
N LYS A 128 -22.42 12.01 -1.30
CA LYS A 128 -23.13 11.20 -2.29
C LYS A 128 -22.96 11.76 -3.70
N LEU A 129 -23.20 13.06 -3.89
CA LEU A 129 -23.02 13.74 -5.17
C LEU A 129 -21.57 13.60 -5.67
N ALA A 130 -20.59 13.88 -4.80
CA ALA A 130 -19.18 13.78 -5.17
C ALA A 130 -18.81 12.35 -5.60
N ARG A 131 -19.31 11.33 -4.88
CA ARG A 131 -19.06 9.92 -5.19
C ARG A 131 -19.70 9.52 -6.52
N GLU A 132 -20.97 9.84 -6.72
CA GLU A 132 -21.71 9.53 -7.95
C GLU A 132 -21.07 10.16 -9.19
N LYS A 133 -20.45 11.34 -9.05
CA LYS A 133 -19.81 12.05 -10.16
C LYS A 133 -18.34 11.70 -10.36
N CYS A 134 -17.59 11.42 -9.30
CA CYS A 134 -16.16 11.17 -9.41
C CYS A 134 -15.80 9.70 -9.61
N ILE A 135 -16.41 8.80 -8.83
CA ILE A 135 -15.97 7.40 -8.78
C ILE A 135 -16.06 6.72 -10.15
N PRO A 136 -17.11 6.91 -10.96
CA PRO A 136 -17.17 6.28 -12.28
C PRO A 136 -15.96 6.63 -13.17
N PHE A 137 -15.59 7.90 -13.25
CA PHE A 137 -14.42 8.35 -14.02
C PHE A 137 -13.11 7.81 -13.46
N ILE A 138 -12.92 7.91 -12.14
CA ILE A 138 -11.70 7.45 -11.46
C ILE A 138 -11.52 5.94 -11.61
N SER A 139 -12.57 5.16 -11.38
CA SER A 139 -12.57 3.70 -11.54
C SER A 139 -12.26 3.30 -12.97
N PHE A 140 -12.91 3.91 -13.96
CA PHE A 140 -12.63 3.67 -15.38
C PHE A 140 -11.16 3.98 -15.73
N THR A 141 -10.63 5.09 -15.23
CA THR A 141 -9.24 5.49 -15.48
C THR A 141 -8.26 4.52 -14.80
N LYS A 142 -8.56 4.06 -13.57
CA LYS A 142 -7.75 3.05 -12.87
C LYS A 142 -7.77 1.71 -13.59
N GLU A 143 -8.91 1.29 -14.14
CA GLU A 143 -9.03 0.07 -14.95
C GLU A 143 -8.18 0.16 -16.22
N LYS A 144 -8.28 1.27 -16.97
CA LYS A 144 -7.43 1.52 -18.13
C LYS A 144 -5.94 1.54 -17.80
N LEU A 145 -5.57 2.18 -16.69
CA LEU A 145 -4.20 2.16 -16.19
C LEU A 145 -3.73 0.73 -15.91
N ALA A 146 -4.54 -0.08 -15.23
CA ALA A 146 -4.19 -1.47 -14.92
C ALA A 146 -3.99 -2.30 -16.20
N HIS A 147 -4.86 -2.14 -17.19
CA HIS A 147 -4.72 -2.78 -18.50
C HIS A 147 -3.43 -2.33 -19.21
N HIS A 148 -3.19 -1.02 -19.28
CA HIS A 148 -1.99 -0.48 -19.94
C HIS A 148 -0.69 -0.91 -19.24
N LEU A 149 -0.69 -0.98 -17.90
CA LEU A 149 0.41 -1.54 -17.13
C LEU A 149 0.68 -2.99 -17.50
N ALA A 150 -0.36 -3.83 -17.57
CA ALA A 150 -0.23 -5.24 -17.95
C ALA A 150 0.36 -5.39 -19.36
N GLU A 151 -0.11 -4.59 -20.33
CA GLU A 151 0.45 -4.57 -21.69
C GLU A 151 1.93 -4.19 -21.72
N LEU A 152 2.30 -3.12 -21.00
CA LEU A 152 3.69 -2.66 -20.93
C LEU A 152 4.60 -3.69 -20.24
N GLU A 153 4.11 -4.37 -19.20
CA GLU A 153 4.84 -5.42 -18.50
C GLU A 153 5.03 -6.66 -19.39
N GLU A 154 4.02 -7.03 -20.18
CA GLU A 154 4.14 -8.09 -21.17
C GLU A 154 5.16 -7.73 -22.24
N GLN A 155 5.07 -6.52 -22.82
CA GLN A 155 6.02 -6.03 -23.82
C GLN A 155 7.46 -6.03 -23.27
N TYR A 156 7.63 -5.49 -22.06
CA TYR A 156 8.92 -5.51 -21.37
C TYR A 156 9.45 -6.94 -21.22
N THR A 157 8.61 -7.89 -20.81
CA THR A 157 8.99 -9.30 -20.64
C THR A 157 9.42 -9.93 -21.96
N GLN A 158 8.68 -9.70 -23.04
CA GLN A 158 9.01 -10.22 -24.38
C GLN A 158 10.34 -9.64 -24.90
N GLN A 159 10.54 -8.33 -24.76
CA GLN A 159 11.78 -7.66 -25.13
C GLN A 159 12.96 -8.12 -24.28
N GLU A 160 12.72 -8.40 -22.99
CA GLU A 160 13.71 -8.92 -22.07
C GLU A 160 14.25 -10.26 -22.56
N MET A 161 13.34 -11.18 -22.90
CA MET A 161 13.68 -12.48 -23.43
C MET A 161 14.44 -12.38 -24.75
N ALA A 162 14.06 -11.45 -25.63
CA ALA A 162 14.76 -11.20 -26.88
C ALA A 162 16.20 -10.70 -26.66
N ALA A 163 16.37 -9.70 -25.79
CA ALA A 163 17.68 -9.18 -25.42
C ALA A 163 18.55 -10.26 -24.74
N ALA A 164 17.98 -11.07 -23.86
CA ALA A 164 18.67 -12.17 -23.19
C ALA A 164 19.19 -13.22 -24.19
N ARG A 165 18.43 -13.53 -25.25
CA ARG A 165 18.89 -14.41 -26.34
C ARG A 165 20.07 -13.79 -27.10
N LEU A 166 19.96 -12.52 -27.48
CA LEU A 166 21.01 -11.80 -28.22
C LEU A 166 22.30 -11.64 -27.41
N SER A 167 22.21 -11.49 -26.09
CA SER A 167 23.38 -11.35 -25.20
C SER A 167 24.34 -12.54 -25.23
N ARG A 168 23.89 -13.71 -25.70
CA ARG A 168 24.69 -14.94 -25.80
C ARG A 168 25.48 -15.04 -27.10
N GLU A 169 25.25 -14.13 -28.04
CA GLU A 169 25.82 -14.16 -29.38
C GLU A 169 26.70 -12.94 -29.64
N PRO A 170 28.04 -13.04 -29.44
CA PRO A 170 28.95 -11.91 -29.66
C PRO A 170 28.89 -11.32 -31.08
N SER A 171 28.54 -12.14 -32.07
CA SER A 171 28.36 -11.72 -33.47
C SER A 171 27.14 -10.82 -33.69
N LYS A 172 26.21 -10.73 -32.74
CA LYS A 172 24.98 -9.92 -32.81
C LYS A 172 25.01 -8.70 -31.88
N LEU A 173 26.19 -8.24 -31.49
CA LEU A 173 26.37 -7.14 -30.53
C LEU A 173 25.61 -5.85 -30.93
N ALA A 174 25.57 -5.49 -32.22
CA ALA A 174 24.79 -4.36 -32.71
C ALA A 174 23.27 -4.56 -32.53
N LYS A 175 22.75 -5.76 -32.83
CA LYS A 175 21.33 -6.07 -32.60
C LYS A 175 20.99 -6.10 -31.11
N TYR A 176 21.93 -6.54 -30.28
CA TYR A 176 21.78 -6.52 -28.84
C TYR A 176 21.69 -5.09 -28.30
N ARG A 177 22.52 -4.16 -28.81
CA ARG A 177 22.41 -2.72 -28.50
C ARG A 177 21.01 -2.18 -28.79
N GLU A 178 20.46 -2.46 -29.97
CA GLU A 178 19.12 -1.99 -30.34
C GLU A 178 18.04 -2.60 -29.42
N ALA A 179 18.15 -3.89 -29.08
CA ALA A 179 17.23 -4.51 -28.12
C ALA A 179 17.31 -3.89 -26.70
N LEU A 180 18.50 -3.45 -26.28
CA LEU A 180 18.67 -2.72 -25.01
C LEU A 180 18.02 -1.33 -25.07
N LEU A 181 18.10 -0.61 -26.20
CA LEU A 181 17.39 0.67 -26.38
C LEU A 181 15.88 0.49 -26.27
N THR A 182 15.30 -0.51 -26.94
CA THR A 182 13.87 -0.81 -26.83
C THR A 182 13.46 -1.15 -25.38
N LEU A 183 14.29 -1.89 -24.66
CA LEU A 183 14.08 -2.17 -23.24
C LEU A 183 14.12 -0.89 -22.39
N GLU A 184 15.05 0.03 -22.66
CA GLU A 184 15.09 1.32 -21.97
C GLU A 184 13.81 2.11 -22.22
N ASP A 185 13.29 2.13 -23.44
CA ASP A 185 12.05 2.82 -23.79
C ASP A 185 10.84 2.25 -23.05
N SER A 186 10.69 0.91 -23.02
CA SER A 186 9.64 0.26 -22.24
C SER A 186 9.76 0.51 -20.74
N LEU A 187 10.99 0.53 -20.19
CA LEU A 187 11.20 0.88 -18.77
C LEU A 187 10.88 2.35 -18.49
N ASN A 188 11.27 3.29 -19.36
CA ASN A 188 10.91 4.71 -19.23
C ASN A 188 9.39 4.91 -19.33
N ALA A 189 8.68 4.07 -20.09
CA ALA A 189 7.23 4.07 -20.17
C ALA A 189 6.56 3.51 -18.91
N LEU A 190 7.12 2.47 -18.29
CA LEU A 190 6.61 1.81 -17.07
C LEU A 190 6.85 2.62 -15.80
N ILE A 191 8.06 3.15 -15.61
CA ILE A 191 8.49 3.77 -14.34
C ILE A 191 7.53 4.84 -13.81
N PRO A 192 7.01 5.79 -14.62
CA PRO A 192 6.07 6.81 -14.14
C PRO A 192 4.72 6.24 -13.66
N LEU A 193 4.39 5.03 -14.09
CA LEU A 193 3.12 4.37 -13.85
C LEU A 193 3.19 3.35 -12.71
N CYS A 194 4.36 3.16 -12.09
CA CYS A 194 4.55 2.23 -10.98
C CYS A 194 4.84 2.96 -9.68
N LYS A 195 4.22 2.52 -8.56
CA LYS A 195 4.48 3.08 -7.22
C LYS A 195 5.85 2.68 -6.66
N HIS A 196 6.46 1.60 -7.16
CA HIS A 196 7.71 1.02 -6.63
C HIS A 196 8.94 1.36 -7.49
N ASP A 197 10.13 1.34 -6.88
CA ASP A 197 11.39 1.69 -7.55
C ASP A 197 12.04 0.56 -8.36
N LYS A 198 11.45 -0.64 -8.40
CA LYS A 198 12.01 -1.83 -9.09
C LYS A 198 12.54 -1.50 -10.49
N TYR A 199 11.70 -0.92 -11.34
CA TYR A 199 12.07 -0.67 -12.74
C TYR A 199 13.17 0.39 -12.90
N LYS A 200 13.37 1.27 -11.91
CA LYS A 200 14.46 2.26 -11.92
C LYS A 200 15.82 1.58 -11.79
N ASN A 201 15.95 0.59 -10.92
CA ASN A 201 17.20 -0.15 -10.73
C ASN A 201 17.54 -0.99 -11.97
N VAL A 202 16.53 -1.65 -12.53
CA VAL A 202 16.67 -2.38 -13.80
C VAL A 202 17.11 -1.43 -14.92
N LEU A 203 16.50 -0.25 -15.05
CA LEU A 203 16.87 0.73 -16.05
C LEU A 203 18.33 1.20 -15.92
N LYS A 204 18.81 1.43 -14.70
CA LYS A 204 20.23 1.76 -14.45
C LYS A 204 21.15 0.65 -14.96
N LEU A 205 20.83 -0.61 -14.65
CA LEU A 205 21.61 -1.76 -15.13
C LEU A 205 21.61 -1.86 -16.66
N ILE A 206 20.44 -1.75 -17.29
CA ILE A 206 20.30 -1.82 -18.75
C ILE A 206 21.12 -0.71 -19.42
N ARG A 207 21.03 0.52 -18.93
CA ARG A 207 21.86 1.65 -19.41
C ARG A 207 23.34 1.36 -19.29
N LYS A 208 23.76 0.73 -18.19
CA LYS A 208 25.15 0.36 -17.97
C LYS A 208 25.63 -0.71 -18.96
N ILE A 209 24.80 -1.73 -19.20
CA ILE A 209 25.07 -2.77 -20.19
C ILE A 209 25.18 -2.13 -21.58
N ARG A 210 24.23 -1.27 -21.96
CA ARG A 210 24.24 -0.58 -23.25
C ARG A 210 25.49 0.27 -23.45
N SER A 211 25.86 1.07 -22.45
CA SER A 211 27.11 1.87 -22.51
C SER A 211 28.34 0.98 -22.69
N THR A 212 28.39 -0.19 -22.04
CA THR A 212 29.50 -1.14 -22.19
C THR A 212 29.52 -1.75 -23.60
N VAL A 213 28.34 -2.10 -24.13
CA VAL A 213 28.18 -2.57 -25.52
C VAL A 213 28.65 -1.51 -26.54
N GLU A 214 28.34 -0.24 -26.31
CA GLU A 214 28.77 0.87 -27.17
C GLU A 214 30.28 1.11 -27.14
N GLU A 215 30.90 0.98 -25.97
CA GLU A 215 32.37 1.02 -25.83
C GLU A 215 33.04 -0.12 -26.61
N GLU A 216 32.50 -1.35 -26.53
CA GLU A 216 33.02 -2.50 -27.27
C GLU A 216 32.85 -2.35 -28.79
N LEU A 217 31.70 -1.83 -29.26
CA LEU A 217 31.47 -1.56 -30.69
C LEU A 217 32.35 -0.44 -31.24
N SER A 218 32.69 0.55 -30.41
CA SER A 218 33.51 1.71 -30.80
C SER A 218 35.01 1.44 -30.73
N THR A 219 35.44 0.36 -30.07
CA THR A 219 36.85 0.00 -29.97
C THR A 219 37.33 -0.55 -31.32
N PRO A 220 38.28 0.11 -32.01
CA PRO A 220 38.80 -0.39 -33.27
C PRO A 220 39.39 -1.78 -33.05
N LEU A 221 38.94 -2.79 -33.81
CA LEU A 221 39.60 -4.10 -33.82
C LEU A 221 41.07 -3.86 -34.16
N ALA A 222 41.93 -3.96 -33.15
CA ALA A 222 43.36 -3.97 -33.35
C ALA A 222 43.66 -5.11 -34.32
N LYS A 223 44.14 -4.75 -35.53
CA LYS A 223 44.53 -5.70 -36.58
C LYS A 223 45.27 -6.87 -35.95
N PRO A 224 44.89 -8.13 -36.23
CA PRO A 224 45.67 -9.27 -35.76
C PRO A 224 47.09 -9.10 -36.30
N ALA A 225 48.05 -8.98 -35.38
CA ALA A 225 49.45 -9.00 -35.73
C ALA A 225 49.72 -10.32 -36.45
N MET A 226 49.92 -10.26 -37.76
CA MET A 226 50.39 -11.41 -38.53
C MET A 226 51.66 -11.95 -37.86
N PRO A 227 51.81 -13.28 -37.70
CA PRO A 227 53.05 -13.85 -37.21
C PRO A 227 54.13 -13.54 -38.25
N SER A 228 55.04 -12.63 -37.91
CA SER A 228 56.28 -12.43 -38.64
C SER A 228 57.07 -13.74 -38.52
N VAL A 229 57.01 -14.53 -39.59
CA VAL A 229 57.90 -15.67 -39.84
C VAL A 229 59.32 -15.11 -39.85
N LYS A 230 60.02 -15.22 -38.72
CA LYS A 230 61.47 -15.05 -38.70
C LYS A 230 62.07 -16.29 -39.33
N ALA A 231 62.59 -16.09 -40.54
CA ALA A 231 63.44 -17.03 -41.22
C ALA A 231 64.60 -17.43 -40.32
N VAL A 232 64.77 -18.75 -40.21
CA VAL A 232 65.95 -19.44 -39.72
C VAL A 232 67.12 -19.02 -40.59
N ASN A 233 68.16 -18.46 -39.98
CA ASN A 233 69.53 -18.57 -40.49
C ASN A 233 70.42 -18.93 -39.31
N THR A 234 70.88 -20.17 -39.35
CA THR A 234 71.88 -20.81 -38.51
C THR A 234 73.26 -20.38 -39.02
N GLU A 235 74.14 -19.90 -38.14
CA GLU A 235 75.50 -20.45 -37.88
C GLU A 235 76.41 -19.47 -37.08
N PRO A 236 77.47 -19.97 -36.40
CA PRO A 236 77.84 -19.54 -35.05
C PRO A 236 79.19 -18.81 -34.96
N SER A 237 79.37 -17.99 -33.92
CA SER A 237 80.70 -17.78 -33.31
C SER A 237 80.67 -17.08 -31.95
N THR A 238 81.01 -17.87 -30.93
CA THR A 238 82.09 -17.63 -29.95
C THR A 238 82.09 -16.39 -29.04
N ASN A 239 81.85 -16.65 -27.74
CA ASN A 239 82.39 -16.09 -26.49
C ASN A 239 82.89 -14.63 -26.44
N SER A 240 82.35 -13.87 -25.48
CA SER A 240 83.06 -13.35 -24.30
C SER A 240 82.09 -12.63 -23.34
N GLU A 241 82.06 -13.07 -22.08
CA GLU A 241 81.52 -12.37 -20.89
C GLU A 241 82.37 -11.14 -20.52
N PRO A 242 82.08 -10.39 -19.43
CA PRO A 242 80.81 -9.81 -18.99
C PRO A 242 80.97 -8.28 -18.72
N ASP A 243 79.89 -7.66 -18.24
CA ASP A 243 79.86 -6.59 -17.23
C ASP A 243 79.11 -5.29 -17.61
N VAL A 244 78.58 -4.67 -16.56
CA VAL A 244 77.94 -3.35 -16.44
C VAL A 244 76.40 -3.30 -16.63
N VAL A 245 75.74 -3.76 -15.56
CA VAL A 245 74.74 -3.00 -14.78
C VAL A 245 74.00 -1.88 -15.54
N SER A 246 72.82 -2.22 -16.06
CA SER A 246 71.76 -1.23 -16.33
C SER A 246 70.48 -1.70 -15.66
N ALA A 247 70.28 -1.23 -14.42
CA ALA A 247 69.04 -1.37 -13.68
C ALA A 247 67.92 -0.60 -14.39
N LYS A 248 67.30 -1.23 -15.39
CA LYS A 248 66.01 -0.80 -15.92
C LYS A 248 64.98 -1.01 -14.82
N SER A 249 64.73 0.06 -14.08
CA SER A 249 63.60 0.24 -13.18
C SER A 249 62.31 -0.10 -13.94
N LYS A 250 61.89 -1.36 -13.82
CA LYS A 250 60.54 -1.81 -14.16
C LYS A 250 59.59 -1.05 -13.23
N LYS A 251 59.18 0.16 -13.64
CA LYS A 251 57.99 0.83 -13.12
C LYS A 251 56.85 -0.15 -13.31
N LYS A 252 56.55 -0.92 -12.25
CA LYS A 252 55.30 -1.64 -12.09
C LYS A 252 54.20 -0.60 -12.26
N LYS A 253 53.65 -0.49 -13.48
CA LYS A 253 52.33 0.09 -13.70
C LYS A 253 51.40 -0.68 -12.77
N LYS A 254 51.08 -0.12 -11.60
CA LYS A 254 49.96 -0.55 -10.75
C LYS A 254 48.74 -0.41 -11.65
N LYS A 255 48.38 -1.52 -12.30
CA LYS A 255 47.21 -1.60 -13.17
C LYS A 255 46.00 -1.24 -12.31
N ALA A 256 45.11 -0.43 -12.87
CA ALA A 256 43.74 -0.19 -12.42
C ALA A 256 42.89 -1.49 -12.45
N LYS A 257 43.42 -2.58 -11.91
CA LYS A 257 42.82 -3.93 -11.85
C LYS A 257 41.91 -4.12 -10.63
N GLY A 258 41.75 -3.09 -9.79
CA GLY A 258 41.01 -3.18 -8.53
C GLY A 258 39.50 -3.28 -8.72
N HIS A 259 38.89 -2.40 -9.51
CA HIS A 259 37.44 -2.25 -9.52
C HIS A 259 36.67 -3.34 -10.28
N ALA A 260 37.10 -3.69 -11.50
CA ALA A 260 36.42 -4.73 -12.28
C ALA A 260 36.59 -6.14 -11.66
N GLY A 261 37.75 -6.40 -11.06
CA GLY A 261 38.01 -7.65 -10.33
C GLY A 261 37.15 -7.78 -9.08
N GLU A 262 37.03 -6.71 -8.30
CA GLU A 262 36.18 -6.64 -7.12
C GLU A 262 34.69 -6.82 -7.48
N PHE A 263 34.21 -6.13 -8.52
CA PHE A 263 32.83 -6.28 -8.98
C PHE A 263 32.50 -7.71 -9.40
N ASN A 264 33.37 -8.36 -10.17
CA ASN A 264 33.18 -9.76 -10.54
C ASN A 264 33.18 -10.69 -9.31
N ARG A 265 34.01 -10.41 -8.31
CA ARG A 265 33.99 -11.14 -7.03
C ARG A 265 32.63 -10.99 -6.34
N GLN A 266 32.11 -9.77 -6.22
CA GLN A 266 30.80 -9.49 -5.61
C GLN A 266 29.66 -10.25 -6.32
N VAL A 267 29.64 -10.26 -7.65
CA VAL A 267 28.62 -11.00 -8.44
C VAL A 267 28.76 -12.52 -8.30
N ASN A 268 29.99 -13.03 -8.20
CA ASN A 268 30.22 -14.45 -7.94
C ASN A 268 29.79 -14.86 -6.53
N GLU A 269 30.03 -14.01 -5.54
CA GLU A 269 29.56 -14.23 -4.17
C GLU A 269 28.03 -14.28 -4.09
N LEU A 270 27.31 -13.42 -4.82
CA LEU A 270 25.85 -13.52 -4.94
C LEU A 270 25.41 -14.87 -5.52
N ASN A 271 26.06 -15.32 -6.60
CA ASN A 271 25.77 -16.62 -7.20
C ASN A 271 26.06 -17.78 -6.24
N MET A 272 27.13 -17.69 -5.46
CA MET A 272 27.46 -18.71 -4.46
C MET A 272 26.45 -18.75 -3.33
N GLY A 273 26.00 -17.60 -2.82
CA GLY A 273 24.99 -17.53 -1.77
C GLY A 273 23.59 -17.96 -2.23
N TYR A 274 23.25 -17.74 -3.50
CA TYR A 274 21.97 -18.19 -4.07
C TYR A 274 21.86 -19.71 -4.20
N LYS A 275 22.93 -20.40 -4.62
CA LYS A 275 22.92 -21.86 -4.87
C LYS A 275 22.34 -22.71 -3.72
N PRO A 276 22.73 -22.55 -2.45
CA PRO A 276 22.16 -23.33 -1.35
C PRO A 276 20.67 -23.06 -1.16
N LEU A 277 20.24 -21.79 -1.24
CA LEU A 277 18.83 -21.42 -1.12
C LEU A 277 17.99 -21.96 -2.28
N ALA A 278 18.54 -22.00 -3.49
CA ALA A 278 17.86 -22.54 -4.66
C ALA A 278 17.65 -24.07 -4.60
N ALA A 279 18.44 -24.77 -3.77
CA ALA A 279 18.33 -26.21 -3.56
C ALA A 279 17.47 -26.57 -2.34
N MET A 280 16.98 -25.57 -1.59
CA MET A 280 16.15 -25.79 -0.41
C MET A 280 14.77 -26.35 -0.80
N LYS A 281 14.17 -27.09 0.13
CA LYS A 281 12.76 -27.51 0.03
C LYS A 281 11.88 -26.45 0.70
N PHE A 282 10.79 -26.05 0.05
CA PHE A 282 9.92 -24.98 0.54
C PHE A 282 9.12 -25.38 1.79
N GLU A 283 9.00 -26.68 2.05
CA GLU A 283 8.35 -27.22 3.25
C GLU A 283 9.20 -27.02 4.52
N GLU A 284 10.51 -26.80 4.36
CA GLU A 284 11.49 -26.77 5.45
C GLU A 284 12.16 -25.38 5.61
N ILE A 285 11.47 -24.30 5.22
CA ILE A 285 12.03 -22.93 5.30
C ILE A 285 12.37 -22.58 6.75
N SER A 286 13.65 -22.39 7.05
CA SER A 286 14.09 -21.93 8.37
C SER A 286 14.19 -20.39 8.42
N PRO A 287 14.14 -19.79 9.62
CA PRO A 287 14.40 -18.35 9.77
C PRO A 287 15.75 -17.90 9.17
N LYS A 288 16.76 -18.78 9.16
CA LYS A 288 18.09 -18.49 8.58
C LYS A 288 18.05 -18.40 7.05
N ASP A 289 17.17 -19.14 6.40
CA ASP A 289 17.01 -19.09 4.94
C ASP A 289 16.39 -17.76 4.51
N ILE A 290 15.44 -17.26 5.29
CA ILE A 290 14.85 -15.92 5.13
C ILE A 290 15.93 -14.84 5.28
N ASP A 291 16.73 -14.91 6.35
CA ASP A 291 17.82 -13.95 6.57
C ASP A 291 18.87 -13.99 5.45
N ALA A 292 19.23 -15.19 4.98
CA ALA A 292 20.16 -15.36 3.88
C ALA A 292 19.62 -14.78 2.57
N LEU A 293 18.32 -14.97 2.28
CA LEU A 293 17.67 -14.37 1.11
C LEU A 293 17.64 -12.85 1.20
N LEU A 294 17.25 -12.29 2.35
CA LEU A 294 17.22 -10.83 2.55
C LEU A 294 18.61 -10.21 2.41
N ALA A 295 19.65 -10.86 2.96
CA ALA A 295 21.03 -10.42 2.81
C ALA A 295 21.49 -10.47 1.34
N LEU A 296 21.06 -11.48 0.56
CA LEU A 296 21.34 -11.53 -0.88
C LEU A 296 20.67 -10.39 -1.63
N HIS A 297 19.41 -10.11 -1.34
CA HIS A 297 18.63 -9.04 -1.96
C HIS A 297 19.19 -7.65 -1.61
N GLU A 298 19.58 -7.43 -0.36
CA GLU A 298 20.24 -6.20 0.07
C GLU A 298 21.59 -6.04 -0.65
N LYS A 299 22.39 -7.10 -0.69
CA LYS A 299 23.69 -7.08 -1.39
C LYS A 299 23.54 -6.81 -2.88
N SER A 300 22.56 -7.41 -3.56
CA SER A 300 22.32 -7.08 -4.97
C SER A 300 21.90 -5.61 -5.14
N SER A 301 21.00 -5.11 -4.28
CA SER A 301 20.56 -3.71 -4.27
C SER A 301 21.74 -2.75 -4.09
N MET A 302 22.65 -3.02 -3.16
CA MET A 302 23.87 -2.22 -2.96
C MET A 302 24.78 -2.23 -4.18
N ILE A 303 24.95 -3.37 -4.84
CA ILE A 303 25.75 -3.45 -6.07
C ILE A 303 25.13 -2.58 -7.17
N PHE A 304 23.79 -2.53 -7.29
CA PHE A 304 23.10 -1.65 -8.24
C PHE A 304 23.35 -0.17 -7.98
N LEU A 305 23.35 0.25 -6.71
CA LEU A 305 23.62 1.64 -6.34
C LEU A 305 25.05 2.08 -6.72
N GLU A 306 26.02 1.16 -6.69
CA GLU A 306 27.41 1.44 -7.01
C GLU A 306 27.76 1.33 -8.52
N LEU A 307 26.79 1.03 -9.40
CA LEU A 307 27.06 0.77 -10.83
C LEU A 307 27.52 2.01 -11.61
N ASP A 308 27.01 3.19 -11.25
CA ASP A 308 27.21 4.42 -12.02
C ASP A 308 28.70 4.82 -12.03
N ASP A 309 29.40 4.62 -10.91
CA ASP A 309 30.81 5.01 -10.73
C ASP A 309 31.83 4.01 -11.31
N LYS A 310 31.39 2.79 -11.67
CA LYS A 310 32.29 1.70 -12.08
C LYS A 310 32.55 1.72 -13.59
N LYS A 311 33.81 1.76 -14.03
CA LYS A 311 34.20 1.69 -15.46
C LYS A 311 34.89 0.37 -15.81
N GLY A 312 34.86 0.00 -17.09
CA GLY A 312 35.54 -1.22 -17.59
C GLY A 312 34.94 -2.52 -17.08
N LEU A 313 33.62 -2.55 -16.87
CA LEU A 313 32.88 -3.75 -16.52
C LEU A 313 32.69 -4.63 -17.75
N SER A 314 32.59 -5.94 -17.57
CA SER A 314 32.31 -6.87 -18.67
C SER A 314 30.81 -7.06 -18.84
N ILE A 315 30.33 -7.06 -20.09
CA ILE A 315 28.92 -7.35 -20.45
C ILE A 315 28.44 -8.65 -19.81
N THR A 316 29.28 -9.69 -19.81
CA THR A 316 28.95 -10.99 -19.21
C THR A 316 28.69 -10.89 -17.71
N VAL A 317 29.49 -10.10 -16.98
CA VAL A 317 29.33 -9.96 -15.53
C VAL A 317 28.07 -9.14 -15.20
N LEU A 318 27.78 -8.10 -15.98
CA LEU A 318 26.55 -7.32 -15.84
C LEU A 318 25.29 -8.17 -16.13
N ASN A 319 25.33 -9.00 -17.16
CA ASN A 319 24.24 -9.95 -17.45
C ASN A 319 24.09 -11.01 -16.34
N ASN A 320 25.19 -11.47 -15.74
CA ASN A 320 25.14 -12.38 -14.60
C ASN A 320 24.51 -11.72 -13.37
N LEU A 321 24.81 -10.43 -13.11
CA LEU A 321 24.17 -9.66 -12.03
C LEU A 321 22.65 -9.57 -12.25
N ARG A 322 22.22 -9.27 -13.48
CA ARG A 322 20.80 -9.26 -13.84
C ARG A 322 20.12 -10.61 -13.59
N ILE A 323 20.74 -11.69 -14.08
CA ILE A 323 20.18 -13.04 -13.96
C ILE A 323 20.07 -13.45 -12.49
N ILE A 324 21.06 -13.11 -11.65
CA ILE A 324 21.01 -13.48 -10.24
C ILE A 324 19.96 -12.67 -9.46
N GLU A 325 19.77 -11.40 -9.79
CA GLU A 325 18.70 -10.57 -9.22
C GLU A 325 17.32 -11.18 -9.52
N ASP A 326 17.02 -11.47 -10.79
CA ASP A 326 15.75 -12.11 -11.20
C ASP A 326 15.53 -13.46 -10.48
N LYS A 327 16.59 -14.25 -10.31
CA LYS A 327 16.54 -15.51 -9.56
C LYS A 327 16.25 -15.30 -8.08
N VAL A 328 16.88 -14.31 -7.45
CA VAL A 328 16.64 -13.96 -6.04
C VAL A 328 15.21 -13.47 -5.84
N GLU A 329 14.70 -12.61 -6.74
CA GLU A 329 13.30 -12.17 -6.70
C GLU A 329 12.32 -13.34 -6.83
N LYS A 330 12.52 -14.22 -7.82
CA LYS A 330 11.66 -15.41 -8.03
C LYS A 330 11.70 -16.36 -6.83
N LEU A 331 12.87 -16.55 -6.22
CA LEU A 331 13.00 -17.38 -5.04
C LEU A 331 12.27 -16.76 -3.84
N GLY A 332 12.40 -15.45 -3.64
CA GLY A 332 11.68 -14.73 -2.59
C GLY A 332 10.17 -14.79 -2.74
N GLY A 333 9.66 -14.63 -3.97
CA GLY A 333 8.24 -14.80 -4.26
C GLY A 333 7.74 -16.20 -3.91
N LYS A 334 8.43 -17.26 -4.36
CA LYS A 334 8.06 -18.65 -4.05
C LYS A 334 8.13 -18.97 -2.56
N MET A 335 9.15 -18.45 -1.88
CA MET A 335 9.32 -18.63 -0.43
C MET A 335 8.17 -17.96 0.33
N LEU A 336 7.78 -16.75 -0.09
CA LEU A 336 6.63 -16.04 0.47
C LEU A 336 5.33 -16.81 0.24
N GLU A 337 5.06 -17.28 -0.99
CA GLU A 337 3.89 -18.12 -1.30
C GLU A 337 3.85 -19.39 -0.43
N ALA A 338 4.99 -20.07 -0.26
CA ALA A 338 5.08 -21.27 0.56
C ALA A 338 4.81 -21.00 2.05
N LEU A 339 5.33 -19.88 2.58
CA LEU A 339 5.07 -19.46 3.97
C LEU A 339 3.58 -19.12 4.17
N LEU A 340 2.96 -18.42 3.24
CA LEU A 340 1.52 -18.11 3.29
C LEU A 340 0.66 -19.38 3.22
N ALA A 341 0.98 -20.31 2.30
CA ALA A 341 0.29 -21.59 2.21
C ALA A 341 0.44 -22.44 3.48
N SER A 342 1.57 -22.31 4.17
CA SER A 342 1.86 -22.99 5.45
C SER A 342 1.36 -22.22 6.68
N LYS A 343 0.61 -21.12 6.50
CA LYS A 343 0.12 -20.23 7.58
C LYS A 343 1.22 -19.67 8.49
N ARG A 344 2.43 -19.50 7.96
CA ARG A 344 3.60 -18.95 8.67
C ARG A 344 3.72 -17.44 8.43
N PHE A 345 2.71 -16.71 8.92
CA PHE A 345 2.55 -15.29 8.62
C PHE A 345 3.64 -14.43 9.22
N ASP A 346 4.14 -14.74 10.43
CA ASP A 346 5.19 -13.95 11.07
C ASP A 346 6.51 -14.00 10.30
N GLU A 347 6.86 -15.15 9.74
CA GLU A 347 7.99 -15.27 8.83
C GLU A 347 7.73 -14.56 7.49
N ALA A 348 6.52 -14.70 6.93
CA ALA A 348 6.14 -14.02 5.70
C ALA A 348 6.22 -12.48 5.83
N LYS A 349 5.90 -11.93 7.00
CA LYS A 349 6.02 -10.48 7.30
C LYS A 349 7.44 -9.96 7.08
N ARG A 350 8.47 -10.78 7.30
CA ARG A 350 9.87 -10.39 7.14
C ARG A 350 10.29 -10.25 5.67
N LEU A 351 9.55 -10.88 4.74
CA LEU A 351 9.83 -10.86 3.30
C LEU A 351 9.23 -9.63 2.58
N ILE A 352 9.28 -8.46 3.24
CA ILE A 352 8.73 -7.18 2.75
C ILE A 352 9.13 -6.86 1.30
N PRO A 353 10.40 -7.03 0.88
CA PRO A 353 10.80 -6.71 -0.50
C PRO A 353 10.02 -7.47 -1.58
N PHE A 354 9.39 -8.59 -1.23
CA PHE A 354 8.73 -9.50 -2.16
C PHE A 354 7.20 -9.41 -2.12
N HIS A 355 6.59 -8.68 -1.17
CA HIS A 355 5.13 -8.59 -1.00
C HIS A 355 4.40 -8.04 -2.23
N LEU A 356 5.01 -7.07 -2.92
CA LEU A 356 4.43 -6.46 -4.12
C LEU A 356 4.37 -7.39 -5.34
N LYS A 357 4.99 -8.57 -5.27
CA LYS A 357 5.05 -9.54 -6.38
C LYS A 357 4.08 -10.70 -6.25
N LEU A 358 3.29 -10.73 -5.18
CA LEU A 358 2.25 -11.74 -5.03
C LEU A 358 1.12 -11.52 -6.03
N HIS A 359 0.59 -12.63 -6.54
CA HIS A 359 -0.68 -12.68 -7.27
C HIS A 359 -1.83 -12.55 -6.26
N LYS A 360 -2.12 -11.32 -5.85
CA LYS A 360 -3.04 -11.02 -4.75
C LYS A 360 -4.43 -11.57 -5.02
N GLU A 361 -4.91 -11.51 -6.26
CA GLU A 361 -6.28 -11.87 -6.64
C GLU A 361 -6.61 -13.32 -6.23
N LYS A 362 -5.70 -14.25 -6.53
CA LYS A 362 -5.85 -15.67 -6.16
C LYS A 362 -5.80 -15.87 -4.64
N LEU A 363 -4.91 -15.15 -3.96
CA LEU A 363 -4.77 -15.26 -2.50
C LEU A 363 -5.96 -14.64 -1.77
N ILE A 364 -6.55 -13.57 -2.31
CA ILE A 364 -7.79 -12.98 -1.81
C ILE A 364 -8.92 -13.99 -1.98
N GLU A 365 -9.14 -14.51 -3.19
CA GLU A 365 -10.17 -15.54 -3.42
C GLU A 365 -9.99 -16.75 -2.51
N GLN A 366 -8.76 -17.24 -2.36
CA GLN A 366 -8.43 -18.31 -1.42
C GLN A 366 -8.78 -17.93 0.02
N SER A 367 -8.36 -16.76 0.49
CA SER A 367 -8.65 -16.30 1.86
C SER A 367 -10.15 -16.21 2.15
N LEU A 368 -10.93 -15.76 1.16
CA LEU A 368 -12.39 -15.62 1.27
C LEU A 368 -13.10 -16.97 1.20
N THR A 369 -12.62 -17.89 0.35
CA THR A 369 -13.23 -19.22 0.17
C THR A 369 -12.92 -20.15 1.35
N GLU A 370 -11.73 -20.05 1.93
CA GLU A 370 -11.29 -20.84 3.08
C GLU A 370 -11.62 -20.17 4.44
N SER A 371 -12.23 -18.99 4.43
CA SER A 371 -12.44 -18.14 5.62
C SER A 371 -11.15 -17.97 6.46
N ASN A 372 -10.00 -17.83 5.77
CA ASN A 372 -8.69 -17.64 6.38
C ASN A 372 -8.40 -16.15 6.63
N PHE A 373 -8.88 -15.62 7.76
CA PHE A 373 -8.80 -14.19 8.07
C PHE A 373 -7.36 -13.72 8.28
N GLU A 374 -6.46 -14.58 8.77
CA GLU A 374 -5.04 -14.26 8.95
C GLU A 374 -4.36 -13.98 7.61
N LEU A 375 -4.70 -14.76 6.57
CA LEU A 375 -4.22 -14.52 5.21
C LEU A 375 -4.76 -13.20 4.66
N LEU A 376 -6.06 -12.92 4.82
CA LEU A 376 -6.63 -11.66 4.33
C LEU A 376 -6.06 -10.45 5.08
N SER A 377 -5.93 -10.53 6.40
CA SER A 377 -5.29 -9.50 7.24
C SER A 377 -3.85 -9.25 6.79
N PHE A 378 -3.08 -10.32 6.54
CA PHE A 378 -1.73 -10.19 5.99
C PHE A 378 -1.72 -9.46 4.63
N LEU A 379 -2.64 -9.80 3.73
CA LEU A 379 -2.72 -9.17 2.41
C LEU A 379 -3.08 -7.68 2.50
N VAL A 380 -4.00 -7.32 3.41
CA VAL A 380 -4.39 -5.93 3.66
C VAL A 380 -3.21 -5.15 4.23
N ASP A 381 -2.61 -5.67 5.31
CA ASP A 381 -1.57 -5.00 6.08
C ASP A 381 -0.25 -4.82 5.31
N TYR A 382 0.17 -5.85 4.58
CA TYR A 382 1.52 -5.93 4.03
C TYR A 382 1.55 -5.91 2.51
N CYS A 383 0.49 -6.37 1.86
CA CYS A 383 0.41 -6.42 0.40
C CYS A 383 -0.38 -5.24 -0.18
N GLY A 384 -0.95 -4.35 0.64
CA GLY A 384 -1.72 -3.20 0.19
C GLY A 384 -2.99 -3.61 -0.56
N VAL A 385 -3.65 -4.68 -0.10
CA VAL A 385 -5.00 -5.03 -0.52
C VAL A 385 -5.98 -4.08 0.16
N GLU A 386 -6.90 -3.50 -0.62
CA GLU A 386 -7.92 -2.60 -0.09
C GLU A 386 -9.22 -3.38 0.13
N LEU A 387 -9.87 -3.22 1.29
CA LEU A 387 -11.15 -3.90 1.57
C LEU A 387 -12.28 -3.46 0.63
N SER A 388 -12.18 -2.24 0.08
CA SER A 388 -13.11 -1.68 -0.90
C SER A 388 -12.89 -2.21 -2.32
N GLN A 389 -11.81 -2.94 -2.59
CA GLN A 389 -11.51 -3.38 -3.96
C GLN A 389 -12.49 -4.48 -4.42
N PRO A 390 -12.89 -4.49 -5.70
CA PRO A 390 -13.78 -5.51 -6.23
C PRO A 390 -13.10 -6.87 -6.21
N VAL A 391 -13.89 -7.93 -5.99
CA VAL A 391 -13.40 -9.30 -5.92
C VAL A 391 -14.30 -10.25 -6.71
N THR A 392 -13.70 -11.29 -7.26
CA THR A 392 -14.44 -12.41 -7.86
C THR A 392 -14.19 -13.63 -6.99
N VAL A 393 -15.26 -14.26 -6.51
CA VAL A 393 -15.21 -15.47 -5.69
C VAL A 393 -16.20 -16.48 -6.26
N ASN A 394 -15.71 -17.66 -6.67
CA ASN A 394 -16.54 -18.70 -7.30
C ASN A 394 -17.35 -18.14 -8.49
N ASP A 395 -16.67 -17.43 -9.41
CA ASP A 395 -17.24 -16.77 -10.61
C ASP A 395 -18.30 -15.67 -10.34
N LYS A 396 -18.57 -15.33 -9.08
CA LYS A 396 -19.43 -14.20 -8.71
C LYS A 396 -18.59 -12.96 -8.42
N LYS A 397 -18.94 -11.85 -9.07
CA LYS A 397 -18.31 -10.54 -8.84
C LYS A 397 -19.01 -9.81 -7.70
N TYR A 398 -18.21 -9.28 -6.80
CA TYR A 398 -18.61 -8.40 -5.71
C TYR A 398 -17.89 -7.06 -5.89
N ILE A 399 -18.56 -5.97 -5.57
CA ILE A 399 -18.02 -4.61 -5.66
C ILE A 399 -16.95 -4.37 -4.59
N SER A 400 -16.94 -5.16 -3.51
CA SER A 400 -15.92 -5.09 -2.46
C SER A 400 -15.78 -6.41 -1.68
N ILE A 401 -14.67 -6.56 -0.94
CA ILE A 401 -14.48 -7.65 0.04
C ILE A 401 -15.54 -7.56 1.15
N ILE A 402 -15.92 -6.33 1.51
CA ILE A 402 -16.93 -6.06 2.54
C ILE A 402 -18.31 -6.57 2.08
N GLU A 403 -18.68 -6.31 0.82
CA GLU A 403 -19.94 -6.81 0.25
C GLU A 403 -19.96 -8.35 0.24
N PHE A 404 -18.88 -8.99 -0.18
CA PHE A 404 -18.78 -10.46 -0.16
C PHE A 404 -19.07 -11.02 1.24
N ALA A 405 -18.42 -10.47 2.27
CA ALA A 405 -18.59 -10.96 3.62
C ALA A 405 -20.00 -10.70 4.17
N ALA A 406 -20.58 -9.54 3.88
CA ALA A 406 -21.96 -9.22 4.25
C ALA A 406 -22.99 -10.14 3.57
N ALA A 407 -22.78 -10.46 2.29
CA ALA A 407 -23.65 -11.33 1.51
C ALA A 407 -23.64 -12.80 1.98
N ASN A 408 -22.58 -13.23 2.68
CA ASN A 408 -22.38 -14.63 3.08
C ASN A 408 -22.57 -14.89 4.59
N GLY A 409 -23.09 -13.92 5.37
CA GLY A 409 -23.63 -14.14 6.73
C GLY A 409 -22.61 -14.44 7.85
N ASN A 410 -23.14 -14.71 9.06
CA ASN A 410 -22.46 -14.69 10.37
C ASN A 410 -21.03 -15.29 10.46
N GLU A 411 -20.73 -16.38 9.75
CA GLU A 411 -19.38 -16.99 9.77
C GLU A 411 -18.35 -16.09 9.08
N ASN A 412 -18.73 -15.43 7.98
CA ASN A 412 -17.87 -14.47 7.30
C ASN A 412 -17.89 -13.08 7.96
N GLY A 413 -18.85 -12.86 8.85
CA GLY A 413 -18.88 -11.67 9.67
C GLY A 413 -17.79 -11.66 10.75
N LEU A 414 -17.60 -12.79 11.45
CA LEU A 414 -16.47 -13.02 12.35
C LEU A 414 -15.13 -12.98 11.62
N PHE A 415 -15.08 -13.46 10.39
CA PHE A 415 -13.90 -13.36 9.54
C PHE A 415 -13.50 -11.89 9.27
N LEU A 416 -14.46 -11.03 8.91
CA LEU A 416 -14.19 -9.60 8.76
C LEU A 416 -13.80 -8.94 10.09
N LEU A 417 -14.31 -9.42 11.25
CA LEU A 417 -13.80 -8.97 12.56
C LEU A 417 -12.35 -9.30 12.76
N GLY A 418 -11.90 -10.50 12.38
CA GLY A 418 -10.49 -10.84 12.49
C GLY A 418 -9.61 -9.87 11.71
N VAL A 419 -10.05 -9.49 10.51
CA VAL A 419 -9.31 -8.56 9.62
C VAL A 419 -9.42 -7.10 10.09
N LEU A 420 -10.63 -6.67 10.44
CA LEU A 420 -10.87 -5.31 10.93
C LEU A 420 -10.28 -5.15 12.33
N GLY A 421 -10.34 -6.14 13.20
CA GLY A 421 -9.75 -6.12 14.54
C GLY A 421 -8.27 -5.80 14.51
N SER A 422 -7.49 -6.47 13.65
CA SER A 422 -6.06 -6.14 13.48
C SER A 422 -5.83 -4.74 12.92
N PHE A 423 -6.71 -4.26 12.04
CA PHE A 423 -6.66 -2.90 11.50
C PHE A 423 -7.01 -1.87 12.57
N LEU A 424 -8.09 -2.11 13.31
CA LEU A 424 -8.58 -1.27 14.38
C LEU A 424 -7.55 -1.20 15.51
N GLU A 425 -6.96 -2.31 15.96
CA GLU A 425 -5.91 -2.30 16.98
C GLU A 425 -4.68 -1.47 16.58
N LYS A 426 -4.30 -1.46 15.29
CA LYS A 426 -3.20 -0.61 14.80
C LYS A 426 -3.57 0.86 14.77
N GLU A 427 -4.75 1.18 14.25
CA GLU A 427 -5.19 2.56 14.06
C GLU A 427 -5.69 3.20 15.36
N PHE A 428 -6.17 2.38 16.30
CA PHE A 428 -6.80 2.76 17.55
C PHE A 428 -6.02 2.31 18.79
N SER A 429 -4.75 1.90 18.62
CA SER A 429 -3.80 1.63 19.71
C SER A 429 -3.77 2.81 20.72
N PRO A 430 -3.63 2.60 22.04
CA PRO A 430 -3.80 3.61 23.11
C PRO A 430 -2.82 4.80 23.11
N LYS A 431 -2.11 5.03 22.01
CA LYS A 431 -1.36 6.25 21.73
C LYS A 431 -2.20 7.33 21.01
N GLY A 432 -3.39 7.00 20.49
CA GLY A 432 -4.33 7.98 19.93
C GLY A 432 -5.17 8.67 21.01
N ASP A 433 -5.47 9.96 20.83
CA ASP A 433 -6.34 10.70 21.75
C ASP A 433 -7.79 10.20 21.64
N VAL A 434 -8.21 9.42 22.63
CA VAL A 434 -9.55 8.81 22.77
C VAL A 434 -10.69 9.86 22.69
N ASN A 435 -10.40 11.14 22.87
CA ASN A 435 -11.40 12.21 22.77
C ASN A 435 -11.88 12.47 21.31
N GLU A 436 -11.08 12.13 20.29
CA GLU A 436 -11.45 12.29 18.87
C GLU A 436 -12.49 11.26 18.39
N TRP A 437 -12.68 10.16 19.14
CA TRP A 437 -13.58 9.08 18.76
C TRP A 437 -15.05 9.47 18.96
N SER A 438 -15.33 10.31 19.95
CA SER A 438 -16.69 10.69 20.36
C SER A 438 -17.51 11.35 19.25
N GLU A 439 -16.84 12.08 18.36
CA GLU A 439 -17.46 12.82 17.26
C GLU A 439 -17.65 11.93 16.02
N SER A 440 -16.69 11.05 15.75
CA SER A 440 -16.76 10.05 14.67
C SER A 440 -17.88 9.02 14.92
N PHE A 441 -18.05 8.55 16.16
CA PHE A 441 -19.16 7.64 16.51
C PHE A 441 -20.53 8.30 16.33
N LYS A 442 -20.73 9.52 16.85
CA LYS A 442 -21.99 10.27 16.67
C LYS A 442 -22.38 10.44 15.20
N ASN A 443 -21.40 10.65 14.33
CA ASN A 443 -21.66 10.81 12.89
C ASN A 443 -22.06 9.49 12.23
N VAL A 444 -21.42 8.37 12.57
CA VAL A 444 -21.81 7.03 12.11
C VAL A 444 -23.24 6.71 12.55
N ASN A 445 -23.61 7.05 13.78
CA ASN A 445 -24.92 6.75 14.33
C ASN A 445 -26.06 7.56 13.68
N ASN A 446 -25.82 8.84 13.41
CA ASN A 446 -26.76 9.67 12.65
C ASN A 446 -26.92 9.19 11.21
N MET A 447 -25.83 8.71 10.59
CA MET A 447 -25.84 8.16 9.24
C MET A 447 -26.63 6.83 9.19
N VAL A 448 -26.37 5.91 10.12
CA VAL A 448 -27.05 4.62 10.23
C VAL A 448 -28.57 4.76 10.44
N ALA A 449 -29.02 5.76 11.20
CA ALA A 449 -30.44 6.02 11.44
C ALA A 449 -31.23 6.42 10.18
N SER A 450 -30.55 6.75 9.07
CA SER A 450 -31.16 7.25 7.82
C SER A 450 -31.15 6.26 6.65
N LEU A 451 -30.65 5.03 6.85
CA LEU A 451 -30.41 4.08 5.74
C LEU A 451 -31.61 3.14 5.45
N PRO A 452 -31.85 2.74 4.18
CA PRO A 452 -32.89 1.79 3.79
C PRO A 452 -32.69 0.36 4.33
N SER A 453 -33.76 -0.45 4.38
CA SER A 453 -33.77 -1.80 4.98
C SER A 453 -32.80 -2.82 4.38
N GLU A 454 -32.35 -2.65 3.14
CA GLU A 454 -31.31 -3.52 2.52
C GLU A 454 -29.92 -3.25 3.12
N GLN A 455 -29.69 -2.04 3.61
CA GLN A 455 -28.49 -1.64 4.36
C GLN A 455 -28.60 -2.02 5.85
N ALA A 456 -29.78 -2.44 6.32
CA ALA A 456 -29.96 -2.99 7.65
C ALA A 456 -29.15 -4.28 7.86
N ALA A 457 -28.83 -5.03 6.79
CA ALA A 457 -27.91 -6.16 6.88
C ALA A 457 -26.48 -5.72 7.23
N PHE A 458 -25.98 -4.63 6.64
CA PHE A 458 -24.68 -4.04 6.96
C PHE A 458 -24.66 -3.39 8.35
N ILE A 459 -25.76 -2.75 8.74
CA ILE A 459 -25.91 -2.18 10.08
C ILE A 459 -25.99 -3.30 11.11
N GLN A 460 -26.81 -4.32 10.89
CA GLN A 460 -26.93 -5.50 11.76
C GLN A 460 -25.58 -6.21 11.87
N PHE A 461 -24.88 -6.33 10.74
CA PHE A 461 -23.52 -6.81 10.71
C PHE A 461 -22.61 -5.94 11.58
N GLY A 462 -22.61 -4.61 11.42
CA GLY A 462 -21.92 -3.66 12.29
C GLY A 462 -22.29 -3.76 13.78
N LYS A 463 -23.56 -4.04 14.11
CA LYS A 463 -24.01 -4.26 15.49
C LYS A 463 -23.38 -5.52 16.08
N GLU A 464 -23.44 -6.61 15.33
CA GLU A 464 -22.86 -7.89 15.75
C GLU A 464 -21.33 -7.78 15.82
N LEU A 465 -20.70 -7.06 14.88
CA LEU A 465 -19.29 -6.70 14.92
C LEU A 465 -18.93 -6.01 16.24
N GLY A 466 -19.65 -4.94 16.59
CA GLY A 466 -19.43 -4.19 17.81
C GLY A 466 -19.61 -5.01 19.08
N LYS A 467 -20.67 -5.85 19.14
CA LYS A 467 -20.92 -6.76 20.27
C LYS A 467 -19.79 -7.76 20.47
N ILE A 468 -19.33 -8.40 19.40
CA ILE A 468 -18.26 -9.40 19.46
C ILE A 468 -16.95 -8.74 19.86
N PHE A 469 -16.58 -7.60 19.26
CA PHE A 469 -15.38 -6.85 19.60
C PHE A 469 -15.32 -6.49 21.09
N VAL A 470 -16.45 -6.01 21.63
CA VAL A 470 -16.60 -5.70 23.06
C VAL A 470 -16.49 -6.96 23.94
N ALA A 471 -17.06 -8.09 23.51
CA ALA A 471 -16.99 -9.34 24.26
C ALA A 471 -15.56 -9.91 24.31
N GLU A 472 -14.79 -9.76 23.24
CA GLU A 472 -13.40 -10.22 23.15
C GLU A 472 -12.41 -9.29 23.87
N ASN A 473 -12.73 -7.99 24.00
CA ASN A 473 -11.86 -6.98 24.62
C ASN A 473 -12.58 -6.21 25.74
N PRO A 474 -13.03 -6.88 26.83
CA PRO A 474 -13.82 -6.26 27.88
C PRO A 474 -13.07 -5.15 28.65
N GLU A 475 -11.75 -5.13 28.62
CA GLU A 475 -10.92 -4.08 29.19
C GLU A 475 -10.96 -2.76 28.40
N LEU A 476 -11.39 -2.78 27.13
CA LEU A 476 -11.62 -1.57 26.33
C LEU A 476 -12.97 -0.93 26.67
N LEU A 477 -13.89 -1.66 27.32
CA LEU A 477 -15.23 -1.16 27.67
C LEU A 477 -15.22 0.17 28.47
N PRO A 478 -14.36 0.33 29.51
CA PRO A 478 -14.28 1.58 30.25
C PRO A 478 -13.71 2.73 29.40
N GLU A 479 -12.84 2.44 28.43
CA GLU A 479 -12.27 3.42 27.50
C GLU A 479 -13.34 3.84 26.47
N ILE A 480 -14.08 2.89 25.92
CA ILE A 480 -15.22 3.13 25.02
C ILE A 480 -16.31 3.95 25.74
N HIS A 481 -16.69 3.59 26.97
CA HIS A 481 -17.64 4.38 27.76
C HIS A 481 -17.14 5.81 28.00
N LYS A 482 -15.84 5.98 28.27
CA LYS A 482 -15.22 7.30 28.45
C LYS A 482 -15.24 8.09 27.14
N ALA A 483 -14.90 7.45 26.01
CA ALA A 483 -14.92 8.05 24.68
C ALA A 483 -16.33 8.47 24.26
N MET A 484 -17.35 7.64 24.55
CA MET A 484 -18.75 7.94 24.24
C MET A 484 -19.39 8.95 25.21
N GLY A 485 -18.65 9.42 26.23
CA GLY A 485 -19.20 10.32 27.25
C GLY A 485 -20.30 9.68 28.10
N LEU A 486 -20.35 8.34 28.15
CA LEU A 486 -21.34 7.63 28.94
C LEU A 486 -20.97 7.73 30.44
N PRO A 487 -21.91 8.10 31.32
CA PRO A 487 -21.63 8.21 32.73
C PRO A 487 -21.22 6.84 33.28
N ARG A 488 -20.03 6.76 33.90
CA ARG A 488 -19.64 5.58 34.68
C ARG A 488 -20.75 5.31 35.70
N ARG A 489 -21.48 4.20 35.54
CA ARG A 489 -22.36 3.71 36.61
C ARG A 489 -21.47 3.41 37.81
N GLN A 490 -21.42 4.34 38.76
CA GLN A 490 -20.95 4.02 40.09
C GLN A 490 -21.79 2.85 40.57
N ARG A 491 -21.16 1.72 40.89
CA ARG A 491 -21.82 0.63 41.61
C ARG A 491 -22.47 1.26 42.84
N SER A 492 -23.77 1.50 42.80
CA SER A 492 -24.49 1.99 43.95
C SER A 492 -24.50 0.83 44.94
N ASN A 493 -23.64 0.94 45.95
CA ASN A 493 -23.80 0.20 47.20
C ASN A 493 -25.09 0.71 47.86
N HIS A 494 -26.24 0.33 47.33
CA HIS A 494 -27.52 0.54 48.01
C HIS A 494 -27.67 -0.55 49.06
N SER A 495 -27.14 -0.27 50.26
CA SER A 495 -27.55 -0.99 51.46
C SER A 495 -29.07 -0.81 51.61
N HIS A 496 -29.81 -1.92 51.58
CA HIS A 496 -31.21 -1.95 51.95
C HIS A 496 -31.42 -1.29 53.32
N ARG A 497 -32.09 -0.13 53.36
CA ARG A 497 -32.78 0.34 54.56
C ARG A 497 -34.22 -0.12 54.47
N HIS A 498 -34.55 -1.13 55.26
CA HIS A 498 -35.93 -1.51 55.56
C HIS A 498 -36.68 -0.35 56.21
N ALA A 499 -37.84 -0.03 55.66
CA ALA A 499 -38.85 0.78 56.33
C ALA A 499 -39.59 -0.10 57.34
N THR A 500 -39.53 0.25 58.62
CA THR A 500 -40.46 -0.27 59.63
C THR A 500 -41.29 0.87 60.19
N ASN A 501 -42.58 0.85 59.86
CA ASN A 501 -43.64 1.50 60.61
C ASN A 501 -43.81 0.80 61.96
N ARG A 502 -43.88 1.55 63.07
CA ARG A 502 -44.78 1.22 64.20
C ARG A 502 -44.92 2.35 65.22
N HIS A 503 -46.18 2.66 65.53
CA HIS A 503 -46.62 3.34 66.73
C HIS A 503 -46.48 2.44 67.98
N GLY A 504 -46.22 3.07 69.14
CA GLY A 504 -47.04 2.84 70.33
C GLY A 504 -46.45 2.06 71.53
N PHE A 505 -46.11 2.83 72.57
CA PHE A 505 -46.26 2.56 74.01
C PHE A 505 -45.16 1.88 74.87
N HIS A 506 -45.05 2.49 76.06
CA HIS A 506 -44.16 2.38 77.24
C HIS A 506 -43.67 1.00 77.70
N HIS A 507 -42.38 0.90 78.07
CA HIS A 507 -41.87 0.88 79.47
C HIS A 507 -40.32 0.64 79.52
N HIS A 508 -39.63 1.37 80.40
CA HIS A 508 -38.26 1.11 80.89
C HIS A 508 -38.26 -0.02 81.97
N PRO A 509 -37.11 -0.52 82.50
CA PRO A 509 -35.69 -0.43 82.07
C PRO A 509 -34.92 -1.79 82.16
N VAL A 510 -33.59 -1.70 81.94
CA VAL A 510 -32.48 -2.54 82.49
C VAL A 510 -31.70 -3.37 81.45
N THR A 511 -30.45 -2.93 81.21
CA THR A 511 -29.30 -3.63 80.60
C THR A 511 -28.68 -4.65 81.59
N PRO A 512 -27.65 -5.48 81.25
CA PRO A 512 -26.88 -5.61 80.01
C PRO A 512 -26.62 -7.07 79.53
N HIS A 513 -25.91 -7.14 78.39
CA HIS A 513 -24.88 -8.13 78.01
C HIS A 513 -25.20 -9.32 77.06
N SER A 514 -24.50 -9.25 75.92
CA SER A 514 -23.62 -10.28 75.35
C SER A 514 -24.15 -11.25 74.27
N SER A 515 -23.84 -10.86 73.02
CA SER A 515 -23.10 -11.65 72.00
C SER A 515 -23.70 -12.93 71.38
N ARG A 516 -23.92 -12.90 70.05
CA ARG A 516 -23.12 -13.65 69.06
C ARG A 516 -23.45 -13.24 67.60
N PRO A 517 -22.51 -13.40 66.65
CA PRO A 517 -22.66 -12.97 65.25
C PRO A 517 -23.04 -14.14 64.32
N ALA A 518 -23.55 -13.81 63.12
CA ALA A 518 -23.39 -14.63 61.93
C ALA A 518 -23.41 -13.73 60.68
N VAL A 519 -22.31 -13.78 59.92
CA VAL A 519 -22.11 -13.15 58.62
C VAL A 519 -22.60 -14.13 57.55
N SER A 520 -23.36 -13.64 56.57
CA SER A 520 -23.58 -14.34 55.31
C SER A 520 -23.37 -13.36 54.15
N ASP A 521 -22.31 -13.61 53.38
CA ASP A 521 -22.04 -12.98 52.09
C ASP A 521 -22.87 -13.67 51.00
N THR A 522 -23.63 -12.87 50.25
CA THR A 522 -24.17 -13.26 48.94
C THR A 522 -24.09 -12.07 48.00
N SER A 523 -23.14 -12.10 47.06
CA SER A 523 -23.10 -11.20 45.90
C SER A 523 -23.65 -11.92 44.67
N THR A 524 -24.64 -11.33 44.02
CA THR A 524 -25.21 -11.80 42.75
C THR A 524 -24.27 -11.49 41.57
N PRO A 525 -24.10 -12.40 40.59
CA PRO A 525 -23.25 -12.17 39.43
C PRO A 525 -23.90 -11.22 38.41
N LEU A 526 -23.05 -10.49 37.67
CA LEU A 526 -23.44 -9.60 36.58
C LEU A 526 -24.11 -10.39 35.45
N ASN A 527 -25.20 -9.84 34.88
CA ASN A 527 -25.82 -10.38 33.67
C ASN A 527 -25.17 -9.71 32.43
N ILE A 528 -24.11 -10.35 31.96
CA ILE A 528 -23.24 -9.89 30.85
C ILE A 528 -24.03 -9.76 29.55
N ASP A 529 -24.98 -10.66 29.29
CA ASP A 529 -25.78 -10.65 28.06
C ASP A 529 -26.59 -9.35 27.91
N LYS A 530 -27.12 -8.83 29.03
CA LYS A 530 -27.88 -7.58 29.04
C LYS A 530 -26.99 -6.34 28.89
N GLU A 531 -25.74 -6.39 29.34
CA GLU A 531 -24.78 -5.29 29.08
C GLU A 531 -24.32 -5.29 27.63
N LEU A 532 -24.08 -6.47 27.04
CA LEU A 532 -23.74 -6.62 25.62
C LEU A 532 -24.91 -6.20 24.70
N GLU A 533 -26.15 -6.46 25.09
CA GLU A 533 -27.34 -6.02 24.35
C GLU A 533 -27.45 -4.48 24.33
N ASN A 534 -27.28 -3.83 25.49
CA ASN A 534 -27.31 -2.36 25.59
C ASN A 534 -26.11 -1.70 24.89
N LEU A 535 -24.92 -2.32 24.90
CA LEU A 535 -23.75 -1.83 24.17
C LEU A 535 -23.87 -2.05 22.66
N GLY A 536 -24.47 -3.15 22.22
CA GLY A 536 -24.81 -3.37 20.81
C GLY A 536 -25.88 -2.41 20.29
N GLU A 537 -26.71 -1.84 21.17
CA GLU A 537 -27.61 -0.73 20.83
C GLU A 537 -26.90 0.63 20.84
N CYS A 538 -25.90 0.84 21.71
CA CYS A 538 -25.11 2.08 21.79
C CYS A 538 -23.90 2.15 20.83
N LEU A 539 -23.41 1.05 20.28
CA LEU A 539 -22.37 1.06 19.23
C LEU A 539 -22.95 1.38 17.85
N VAL A 540 -24.26 1.65 17.80
CA VAL A 540 -25.05 1.86 16.59
C VAL A 540 -25.96 3.11 16.71
N MET A 541 -25.96 3.75 17.88
CA MET A 541 -26.63 5.02 18.24
C MET A 541 -25.63 5.97 18.85
#